data_AF-A0A1E5VP46-F1
#
_entry.id   AF-A0A1E5VP46-F1
#
_cell.length_a   1.000
_cell.length_b   1.000
_cell.length_c   1.000
_cell.angle_alpha   90.00
_cell.angle_beta   90.00
_cell.angle_gamma   90.00
#
_symmetry.space_group_name_H-M   'P 1'
#
loop_
_entity.id
_entity.type
_entity.pdbx_description
1 polymer ?
#
loop_
_entity_poly.entity_id
_entity_poly.type
_entity_poly.pdbx_seq_one_letter_code
_entity_poly.pdbx_strand_id
1 'polypeptide(L)'
;MVGYLYPLLAGTGAVPLDRSQWSDSYFTDVAKLLGGAWLVQAAAVLSNMGMFVAEMSSDSYQLLGMAERGMLSAFFARRSRHGTPLVGIFFSASGVLLLSSMSFQEIMATENFLYYFSMLL
;
A
#
# COMPACT_ATOMS: atom_id res chain seq x y z
N MET A 1 8.95 2.89 -13.09
CA MET A 1 8.28 2.67 -14.39
C MET A 1 8.68 1.34 -15.03
N VAL A 2 9.96 1.07 -15.28
CA VAL A 2 10.41 -0.16 -15.98
C VAL A 2 10.13 -1.46 -15.20
N GLY A 3 10.11 -1.41 -13.85
CA GLY A 3 9.85 -2.57 -12.99
C GLY A 3 8.55 -3.32 -13.27
N TYR A 4 7.50 -2.61 -13.73
CA TYR A 4 6.22 -3.23 -14.08
C TYR A 4 6.26 -4.02 -15.40
N LEU A 5 7.21 -3.70 -16.29
CA LEU A 5 7.32 -4.33 -17.59
C LEU A 5 7.87 -5.76 -17.50
N TYR A 6 8.80 -6.02 -16.58
CA TYR A 6 9.41 -7.35 -16.42
C TYR A 6 8.40 -8.47 -16.15
N PRO A 7 7.52 -8.40 -15.14
CA PRO A 7 6.54 -9.45 -14.90
C PRO A 7 5.52 -9.57 -16.04
N LEU A 8 5.10 -8.45 -16.64
CA LEU A 8 4.22 -8.44 -17.81
C LEU A 8 4.82 -9.19 -19.00
N LEU A 9 6.06 -8.83 -19.39
CA LEU A 9 6.77 -9.47 -20.50
C LEU A 9 7.04 -10.94 -20.22
N ALA A 10 7.42 -11.29 -18.99
CA ALA A 10 7.61 -12.68 -18.58
C ALA A 10 6.31 -13.48 -18.69
N GLY A 11 5.18 -12.92 -18.24
CA GLY A 11 3.88 -13.58 -18.31
C GLY A 11 3.39 -13.79 -19.75
N THR A 12 3.39 -12.74 -20.58
CA THR A 12 2.96 -12.82 -21.97
C THR A 12 3.91 -13.60 -22.88
N GLY A 13 5.20 -13.66 -22.51
CA GLY A 13 6.21 -14.41 -23.25
C GLY A 13 6.25 -15.90 -22.90
N ALA A 14 5.89 -16.27 -21.67
CA ALA A 14 5.93 -17.65 -21.20
C ALA A 14 4.62 -18.43 -21.45
N VAL A 15 3.48 -17.75 -21.52
CA VAL A 15 2.15 -18.38 -21.61
C VAL A 15 1.34 -17.74 -22.75
N PRO A 16 0.58 -18.53 -23.56
CA PRO A 16 -0.32 -17.97 -24.56
C PRO A 16 -1.29 -16.95 -23.94
N LEU A 17 -1.50 -15.83 -24.63
CA LEU A 17 -2.32 -14.74 -24.13
C LEU A 17 -3.82 -15.12 -24.14
N ASP A 18 -4.36 -15.38 -22.95
CA ASP A 18 -5.80 -15.44 -22.70
C ASP A 18 -6.20 -14.34 -21.71
N ARG A 19 -6.77 -13.25 -22.23
CA ARG A 19 -7.16 -12.08 -21.43
C ARG A 19 -8.17 -12.40 -20.33
N SER A 20 -8.96 -13.46 -20.50
CA SER A 20 -9.98 -13.84 -19.51
C SER A 20 -9.37 -14.33 -18.18
N GLN A 21 -8.10 -14.75 -18.20
CA GLN A 21 -7.39 -15.27 -17.03
C GLN A 21 -6.61 -14.20 -16.27
N TRP A 22 -6.49 -12.98 -16.79
CA TRP A 22 -5.71 -11.89 -16.15
C TRP A 22 -6.49 -11.24 -15.00
N SER A 23 -6.67 -12.02 -13.93
CA SER A 23 -7.28 -11.59 -12.67
C SER A 23 -6.23 -11.49 -11.56
N ASP A 24 -6.69 -11.11 -10.36
CA ASP A 24 -5.87 -11.11 -9.17
C ASP A 24 -5.15 -12.45 -8.98
N SER A 25 -3.90 -12.39 -8.52
CA SER A 25 -3.01 -13.55 -8.31
C SER A 25 -2.56 -14.30 -9.57
N TYR A 26 -2.92 -13.90 -10.79
CA TYR A 26 -2.55 -14.62 -12.02
C TYR A 26 -1.03 -14.81 -12.20
N PHE A 27 -0.21 -13.86 -11.76
CA PHE A 27 1.26 -14.02 -11.77
C PHE A 27 1.75 -15.19 -10.92
N THR A 28 1.00 -15.59 -9.89
CA THR A 28 1.29 -16.79 -9.11
C THR A 28 1.06 -18.05 -9.94
N ASP A 29 0.01 -18.08 -10.77
CA ASP A 29 -0.27 -19.23 -11.63
C ASP A 29 0.75 -19.36 -12.75
N VAL A 30 1.17 -18.24 -13.34
CA VAL A 30 2.33 -18.19 -14.25
C VAL A 30 3.58 -18.69 -13.53
N ALA A 31 3.82 -18.26 -12.29
CA ALA A 31 4.97 -18.72 -11.51
C ALA A 31 4.89 -20.22 -11.14
N LYS A 32 3.70 -20.80 -10.95
CA LYS A 32 3.52 -22.25 -10.78
C LYS A 32 3.97 -23.01 -12.03
N LEU A 33 3.59 -22.54 -13.22
CA LEU A 33 4.01 -23.13 -14.49
C LEU A 33 5.52 -23.04 -14.70
N LEU A 34 6.16 -21.98 -14.20
CA LEU A 34 7.61 -21.74 -14.29
C LEU A 34 8.41 -22.34 -13.11
N GLY A 35 7.76 -22.98 -12.14
CA GLY A 35 8.42 -23.62 -10.99
C GLY A 35 8.82 -22.69 -9.84
N GLY A 36 8.35 -21.44 -9.82
CA GLY A 36 8.74 -20.37 -8.87
C GLY A 36 7.65 -19.85 -7.94
N ALA A 37 6.50 -20.53 -7.83
CA ALA A 37 5.31 -20.00 -7.13
C ALA A 37 5.57 -19.53 -5.69
N TRP A 38 6.32 -20.30 -4.90
CA TRP A 38 6.58 -19.96 -3.49
C TRP A 38 7.44 -18.71 -3.33
N LEU A 39 8.39 -18.48 -4.24
CA LEU A 39 9.23 -17.27 -4.24
C LEU A 39 8.40 -16.03 -4.53
N VAL A 40 7.53 -16.11 -5.54
CA VAL A 40 6.64 -14.99 -5.92
C VAL A 40 5.67 -14.67 -4.79
N GLN A 41 5.08 -15.69 -4.16
CA GLN A 41 4.21 -15.50 -3.00
C GLN A 41 4.95 -14.90 -1.80
N ALA A 42 6.13 -15.41 -1.47
CA ALA A 42 6.94 -14.88 -0.37
C ALA A 42 7.36 -13.43 -0.63
N ALA A 43 7.78 -13.11 -1.85
CA ALA A 43 8.13 -11.75 -2.25
C ALA A 43 6.92 -10.80 -2.18
N ALA A 44 5.74 -11.25 -2.63
CA ALA A 44 4.52 -10.44 -2.56
C ALA A 44 4.10 -10.14 -1.12
N VAL A 45 4.11 -11.15 -0.23
CA VAL A 45 3.79 -10.97 1.18
C VAL A 45 4.78 -10.00 1.84
N LEU A 46 6.08 -10.20 1.61
CA LEU A 46 7.11 -9.34 2.21
C LEU A 46 7.03 -7.90 1.69
N SER A 47 6.79 -7.71 0.39
CA SER A 47 6.63 -6.38 -0.22
C SER A 47 5.41 -5.66 0.33
N ASN A 48 4.27 -6.35 0.44
CA ASN A 48 3.04 -5.75 0.98
C ASN A 48 3.20 -5.37 2.46
N MET A 49 3.86 -6.22 3.25
CA MET A 49 4.18 -5.91 4.65
C MET A 49 5.10 -4.69 4.76
N GLY A 50 6.17 -4.64 3.96
CA GLY A 50 7.09 -3.49 3.94
C GLY A 50 6.40 -2.18 3.56
N MET A 51 5.56 -2.22 2.52
CA MET A 51 4.78 -1.08 2.06
C MET A 51 3.79 -0.60 3.13
N PHE A 52 3.08 -1.53 3.76
CA PHE A 52 2.14 -1.20 4.84
C PHE A 52 2.85 -0.50 6.01
N VAL A 53 4.00 -1.02 6.44
CA VAL A 53 4.77 -0.42 7.55
C VAL A 53 5.31 0.96 7.15
N ALA A 54 5.79 1.13 5.92
CA ALA A 54 6.29 2.40 5.42
C ALA A 54 5.18 3.46 5.36
N GLU A 55 4.01 3.10 4.83
CA GLU A 55 2.85 3.98 4.71
C GLU A 55 2.36 4.44 6.08
N MET A 56 2.11 3.49 6.97
CA MET A 56 1.65 3.77 8.34
C MET A 56 2.65 4.65 9.11
N SER A 57 3.94 4.46 8.88
CA SER A 57 4.98 5.31 9.45
C SER A 57 4.94 6.72 8.87
N SER A 58 4.83 6.85 7.55
CA SER A 58 4.74 8.12 6.84
C SER A 58 3.57 8.95 7.37
N ASP A 59 2.36 8.39 7.41
CA ASP A 59 1.15 9.07 7.89
C ASP A 59 1.31 9.57 9.34
N SER A 60 1.81 8.70 10.21
CA SER A 60 1.98 9.01 11.62
C SER A 60 2.96 10.15 11.85
N TYR A 61 4.08 10.16 11.11
CA TYR A 61 5.09 11.22 11.19
C TYR A 61 4.66 12.49 10.45
N GLN A 62 3.83 12.38 9.42
CA GLN A 62 3.23 13.54 8.76
C GLN A 62 2.28 14.28 9.71
N LEU A 63 1.41 13.57 10.43
CA LEU A 63 0.52 14.17 11.45
C LEU A 63 1.31 14.85 12.57
N LEU A 64 2.37 14.19 13.04
CA LEU A 64 3.31 14.76 14.01
C LEU A 64 3.94 16.06 13.48
N GLY A 65 4.46 16.05 12.26
CA GLY A 65 5.08 17.22 11.63
C GLY A 65 4.10 18.37 11.43
N MET A 66 2.86 18.08 11.03
CA MET A 66 1.79 19.08 10.93
C MET A 66 1.47 19.69 12.30
N ALA A 67 1.42 18.89 13.36
CA ALA A 67 1.19 19.37 14.72
C ALA A 67 2.36 20.21 15.26
N GLU A 68 3.60 19.81 15.01
CA GLU A 68 4.81 20.57 15.39
C GLU A 68 4.88 21.94 14.68
N ARG A 69 4.29 22.06 13.48
CA ARG A 69 4.18 23.32 12.75
C ARG A 69 2.91 24.13 13.08
N GLY A 70 2.11 23.69 14.06
CA GLY A 70 0.89 24.37 14.49
C GLY A 70 -0.31 24.24 13.54
N MET A 71 -0.25 23.34 12.55
CA MET A 71 -1.35 23.08 11.61
C MET A 71 -2.43 22.17 12.21
N LEU A 72 -2.07 21.36 13.21
CA LEU A 72 -2.97 20.46 13.95
C LEU A 72 -2.86 20.71 15.46
N SER A 73 -3.76 20.11 16.22
CA SER A 73 -3.73 20.15 17.69
C SER A 73 -2.41 19.60 18.25
N ALA A 74 -1.88 20.27 19.27
CA ALA A 74 -0.68 19.85 20.00
C ALA A 74 -0.78 18.43 20.61
N PHE A 75 -1.98 17.85 20.68
CA PHE A 75 -2.17 16.44 21.03
C PHE A 75 -1.40 15.48 20.10
N PHE A 76 -1.37 15.76 18.80
CA PHE A 76 -0.64 14.98 17.80
C PHE A 76 0.89 15.20 17.88
N ALA A 77 1.35 16.27 18.52
CA ALA A 77 2.77 16.56 18.72
C ALA A 77 3.43 15.69 19.82
N ARG A 78 2.64 14.86 20.53
CA ARG A 78 3.13 14.04 21.64
C ARG A 78 3.96 12.86 21.13
N ARG A 79 5.20 12.76 21.63
CA ARG A 79 6.14 11.65 21.36
C ARG A 79 6.21 10.70 22.55
N SER A 80 6.43 9.42 22.27
CA SER A 80 6.71 8.40 23.29
C SER A 80 8.13 8.53 23.85
N ARG A 81 8.47 7.72 24.85
CA ARG A 81 9.84 7.58 25.38
C ARG A 81 10.87 7.25 24.28
N HIS A 82 10.45 6.59 23.20
CA HIS A 82 11.32 6.20 22.07
C HIS A 82 11.24 7.21 20.91
N GLY A 83 10.62 8.38 21.11
CA GLY A 83 10.49 9.40 20.07
C GLY A 83 9.38 9.15 19.04
N THR A 84 8.61 8.08 19.18
CA THR A 84 7.57 7.67 18.22
C THR A 84 6.23 8.39 18.46
N PRO A 85 5.51 8.78 17.39
CA PRO A 85 4.22 9.48 17.50
C PRO A 85 3.05 8.50 17.74
N LEU A 86 2.85 8.06 18.98
CA LEU A 86 1.82 7.06 19.31
C LEU A 86 0.41 7.50 18.91
N VAL A 87 0.09 8.79 19.09
CA VAL A 87 -1.22 9.34 18.70
C VAL A 87 -1.43 9.22 17.19
N GLY A 88 -0.42 9.57 16.39
CA GLY A 88 -0.45 9.39 14.94
C GLY A 88 -0.64 7.93 14.56
N ILE A 89 0.10 7.01 15.19
CA ILE A 89 -0.01 5.57 14.92
C ILE A 89 -1.41 5.04 15.19
N PHE A 90 -2.02 5.39 16.34
CA PHE A 90 -3.40 4.97 16.65
C PHE A 90 -4.41 5.58 15.67
N PHE A 91 -4.20 6.83 15.27
CA PHE A 91 -5.06 7.49 14.30
C PHE A 91 -4.98 6.82 12.93
N SER A 92 -3.77 6.62 12.38
CA SER A 92 -3.58 5.89 11.12
C SER A 92 -4.14 4.47 11.19
N ALA A 93 -3.93 3.76 12.30
CA ALA A 93 -4.47 2.40 12.48
C ALA A 93 -6.00 2.39 12.50
N SER A 94 -6.63 3.40 13.11
CA SER A 94 -8.08 3.54 13.08
C SER A 94 -8.59 3.78 11.65
N GLY A 95 -7.87 4.54 10.83
CA GLY A 95 -8.17 4.73 9.41
C GLY A 95 -8.19 3.40 8.65
N VAL A 96 -7.15 2.57 8.84
CA VAL A 96 -7.09 1.22 8.24
C VAL A 96 -8.28 0.34 8.68
N LEU A 97 -8.64 0.37 9.96
CA LEU A 97 -9.79 -0.39 10.48
C LEU A 97 -11.13 0.07 9.92
N LEU A 98 -11.29 1.38 9.67
CA LEU A 98 -12.50 1.90 9.02
C LEU A 98 -12.57 1.42 7.56
N LEU A 99 -11.45 1.48 6.85
CA LEU A 99 -11.35 1.06 5.45
C LEU A 99 -11.44 -0.45 5.27
N SER A 100 -11.17 -1.27 6.29
CA SER A 100 -11.18 -2.74 6.18
C SER A 100 -12.55 -3.34 5.84
N SER A 101 -13.63 -2.56 5.96
CA SER A 101 -14.99 -2.96 5.57
C SER A 101 -15.29 -2.76 4.08
N MET A 102 -14.46 -1.99 3.38
CA MET A 102 -14.60 -1.69 1.95
C MET A 102 -13.87 -2.73 1.09
N SER A 103 -14.28 -2.89 -0.15
CA SER A 103 -13.53 -3.67 -1.13
C SER A 103 -12.26 -2.94 -1.58
N PHE A 104 -11.26 -3.69 -2.03
CA PHE A 104 -10.00 -3.12 -2.54
C PHE A 104 -10.22 -2.10 -3.67
N GLN A 105 -11.19 -2.36 -4.55
CA GLN A 105 -11.51 -1.46 -5.66
C GLN A 105 -12.11 -0.13 -5.16
N GLU A 106 -12.99 -0.18 -4.16
CA GLU A 106 -13.57 1.03 -3.55
C GLU A 106 -12.51 1.86 -2.82
N ILE A 107 -11.57 1.19 -2.13
CA ILE A 107 -10.45 1.86 -1.45
C ILE A 107 -9.59 2.59 -2.49
N MET A 108 -9.14 1.91 -3.55
CA MET A 108 -8.33 2.54 -4.61
C MET A 108 -9.08 3.68 -5.30
N ALA A 109 -10.37 3.52 -5.58
CA ALA A 109 -11.17 4.57 -6.21
C ALA A 109 -11.25 5.82 -5.32
N THR A 110 -11.45 5.63 -4.01
CA THR A 110 -11.52 6.71 -3.02
C THR A 110 -10.17 7.41 -2.87
N GLU A 111 -9.08 6.65 -2.76
CA GLU A 111 -7.72 7.20 -2.66
C GLU A 111 -7.37 8.06 -3.87
N ASN A 112 -7.60 7.54 -5.09
CA ASN A 112 -7.34 8.28 -6.32
C ASN A 112 -8.18 9.55 -6.39
N PHE A 113 -9.47 9.48 -6.02
CA PHE A 113 -10.33 10.65 -5.98
C PHE A 113 -9.79 11.74 -5.03
N LEU A 114 -9.41 11.36 -3.81
CA LEU A 114 -8.84 12.29 -2.83
C LEU A 114 -7.50 12.87 -3.29
N TYR A 115 -6.66 12.06 -3.94
CA TYR A 115 -5.37 12.49 -4.48
C TYR A 115 -5.55 13.55 -5.57
N TYR A 116 -6.43 13.28 -6.54
CA TYR A 116 -6.74 14.25 -7.60
C TYR A 116 -7.36 15.53 -7.03
N PHE A 117 -8.25 15.41 -6.05
CA PHE A 117 -8.82 16.57 -5.38
C PHE A 117 -7.75 17.41 -4.66
N SER A 118 -6.82 16.74 -3.96
CA SER A 118 -5.71 17.41 -3.27
C SER A 118 -4.75 18.11 -4.23
N MET A 119 -4.57 17.59 -5.45
CA MET A 119 -3.75 18.25 -6.48
C MET A 119 -4.40 19.50 -7.09
N LEU A 120 -5.73 19.62 -7.00
CA LEU A 120 -6.47 20.75 -7.54
C LEU A 120 -6.53 21.95 -6.59
N LEU A 121 -6.37 21.73 -5.28
CA LEU A 121 -6.38 22.75 -4.22
C LEU A 121 -4.97 23.30 -3.94
#